data_AF-A0AAD6XI79-F1
#
_entry.id   AF-A0AAD6XI79-F1
#
_cell.length_a   1.000
_cell.length_b   1.000
_cell.length_c   1.000
_cell.angle_alpha   90.00
_cell.angle_beta   90.00
_cell.angle_gamma   90.00
#
_symmetry.space_group_name_H-M   'P 1'
#
loop_
_entity.id
_entity.type
_entity.pdbx_description
1 polymer ?
#
loop_
_entity_poly.entity_id
_entity_poly.type
_entity_poly.pdbx_seq_one_letter_code
_entity_poly.pdbx_strand_id
1 'polypeptide(L)'
;MTEHDQSDSHLSRFRAIPCVNVLLGDKIPRPDRGVAEKDRWCRAMLILFKPWRTLADLKSPDTSWTDTFYATSFAAPALSVMNNMNIENECKDARNKYEELRKAGKVAPMLPGSDGAGHGTDIESFTNALGRDADLDI
;
A
#
# COMPACT_ATOMS: atom_id res chain seq x y z
N MET A 1 17.75 -28.62 10.59
CA MET A 1 16.90 -27.42 10.67
C MET A 1 17.86 -26.25 10.66
N THR A 2 18.16 -25.72 9.48
CA THR A 2 19.20 -24.69 9.31
C THR A 2 18.67 -23.36 9.82
N GLU A 3 19.34 -22.86 10.84
CA GLU A 3 19.16 -21.53 11.42
C GLU A 3 19.37 -20.48 10.32
N HIS A 4 18.41 -19.57 10.15
CA HIS A 4 18.46 -18.54 9.11
C HIS A 4 19.35 -17.39 9.59
N ASP A 5 20.20 -16.84 8.71
CA ASP A 5 21.24 -15.82 8.98
C ASP A 5 20.74 -14.47 9.56
N GLN A 6 19.44 -14.37 9.80
CA GLN A 6 18.73 -13.19 10.33
C GLN A 6 17.84 -13.54 11.52
N SER A 7 18.03 -14.70 12.16
CA SER A 7 17.24 -15.12 13.33
C SER A 7 17.22 -14.06 14.44
N ASP A 8 18.35 -13.37 14.63
CA ASP A 8 18.53 -12.33 15.65
C ASP A 8 18.03 -10.93 15.25
N SER A 9 17.59 -10.70 14.00
CA SER A 9 17.11 -9.38 13.57
C SER A 9 15.61 -9.14 13.82
N HIS A 10 14.89 -10.18 14.25
CA HIS A 10 13.46 -10.09 14.50
C HIS A 10 13.17 -9.46 15.87
N LEU A 11 12.85 -8.17 15.87
CA LEU A 11 12.45 -7.43 17.08
C LEU A 11 11.01 -6.93 16.91
N SER A 12 10.14 -7.26 17.86
CA SER A 12 8.82 -6.62 17.96
C SER A 12 8.96 -5.29 18.69
N ARG A 13 8.78 -4.17 17.98
CA ARG A 13 8.84 -2.83 18.58
C ARG A 13 7.43 -2.26 18.75
N PHE A 14 7.06 -1.97 20.00
CA PHE A 14 5.87 -1.16 20.29
C PHE A 14 6.21 0.32 20.08
N ARG A 15 5.35 1.07 19.39
CA ARG A 15 5.48 2.52 19.22
C ARG A 15 4.32 3.22 19.90
N ALA A 16 4.63 4.15 20.82
CA ALA A 16 3.64 4.98 21.50
C ALA A 16 3.13 6.15 20.64
N ILE A 17 3.92 6.56 19.63
CA ILE A 17 3.57 7.62 18.69
C ILE A 17 2.95 6.99 17.45
N PRO A 18 1.80 7.50 16.95
CA PRO A 18 1.23 7.06 15.69
C PRO A 18 2.22 7.25 14.54
N CYS A 19 2.51 6.19 13.80
CA CYS A 19 3.36 6.24 12.62
C CYS A 19 2.62 5.66 11.41
N VAL A 20 2.92 6.18 10.23
CA VAL A 20 2.40 5.63 8.96
C VAL A 20 3.28 4.46 8.56
N ASN A 21 2.69 3.28 8.43
CA ASN A 21 3.40 2.11 7.93
C ASN A 21 3.59 2.25 6.41
N VAL A 22 4.83 2.25 5.96
CA VAL A 22 5.17 2.17 4.53
C VAL A 22 5.23 0.70 4.15
N LEU A 23 4.34 0.28 3.26
CA LEU A 23 4.33 -1.08 2.73
C LEU A 23 5.39 -1.19 1.63
N LEU A 24 6.39 -2.04 1.86
CA LEU A 24 7.43 -2.35 0.87
C LEU A 24 7.05 -3.63 0.13
N GLY A 25 7.14 -3.60 -1.20
CA GLY A 25 6.89 -4.77 -2.05
C GLY A 25 6.04 -4.46 -3.27
N ASP A 26 5.47 -5.52 -3.84
CA ASP A 26 4.58 -5.43 -4.99
C ASP A 26 3.36 -4.57 -4.68
N LYS A 27 2.77 -4.00 -5.74
CA LYS A 27 1.58 -3.14 -5.62
C LYS A 27 0.45 -3.90 -4.93
N ILE A 28 -0.24 -3.21 -4.02
CA ILE A 28 -1.47 -3.73 -3.43
C ILE A 28 -2.46 -4.05 -4.57
N PRO A 29 -3.05 -5.27 -4.60
CA PRO A 29 -4.03 -5.65 -5.61
C PRO A 29 -5.21 -4.68 -5.65
N ARG A 30 -5.95 -4.59 -6.76
CA ARG A 30 -7.10 -3.69 -6.85
C ARG A 30 -8.44 -4.45 -6.90
N PRO A 31 -9.49 -3.96 -6.23
CA PRO A 31 -10.78 -4.65 -6.20
C PRO A 31 -11.60 -4.50 -7.49
N ASP A 32 -11.28 -3.53 -8.35
CA ASP A 32 -12.02 -3.19 -9.57
C ASP A 32 -11.52 -3.92 -10.84
N ARG A 33 -10.39 -4.64 -10.77
CA ARG A 33 -9.74 -5.28 -11.92
C ARG A 33 -10.19 -6.74 -12.19
N GLY A 34 -11.28 -7.17 -11.56
CA GLY A 34 -11.91 -8.47 -11.79
C GLY A 34 -11.87 -9.40 -10.57
N VAL A 35 -12.51 -10.57 -10.70
CA VAL A 35 -12.79 -11.47 -9.55
C VAL A 35 -11.51 -11.98 -8.87
N ALA A 36 -10.52 -12.43 -9.66
CA ALA A 36 -9.28 -12.95 -9.11
C ALA A 36 -8.43 -11.86 -8.42
N GLU A 37 -8.44 -10.64 -8.94
CA GLU A 37 -7.70 -9.53 -8.33
C GLU A 37 -8.41 -9.01 -7.07
N LYS A 38 -9.75 -8.97 -7.09
CA LYS A 38 -10.58 -8.70 -5.92
C LYS A 38 -10.32 -9.67 -4.78
N ASP A 39 -10.22 -10.97 -5.07
CA ASP A 39 -9.92 -11.97 -4.03
C ASP A 39 -8.53 -11.74 -3.40
N ARG A 40 -7.53 -11.35 -4.20
CA ARG A 40 -6.20 -10.95 -3.71
C ARG A 40 -6.26 -9.66 -2.90
N TRP A 41 -7.08 -8.69 -3.30
CA TRP A 41 -7.31 -7.46 -2.53
C TRP A 41 -7.95 -7.78 -1.18
N CYS A 42 -8.98 -8.63 -1.14
CA CYS A 42 -9.61 -9.09 0.10
C CYS A 42 -8.58 -9.78 1.03
N ARG A 43 -7.71 -10.63 0.48
CA ARG A 43 -6.59 -11.22 1.22
C ARG A 43 -5.67 -10.15 1.83
N ALA A 44 -5.27 -9.16 1.04
CA ALA A 44 -4.39 -8.09 1.51
C ALA A 44 -5.05 -7.26 2.64
N MET A 45 -6.33 -6.91 2.49
CA MET A 45 -7.05 -6.14 3.51
C MET A 45 -7.24 -6.93 4.82
N LEU A 46 -7.48 -8.25 4.73
CA LEU A 46 -7.52 -9.10 5.92
C LEU A 46 -6.15 -9.13 6.64
N ILE A 47 -5.05 -9.28 5.90
CA ILE A 47 -3.71 -9.28 6.48
C ILE A 47 -3.38 -7.95 7.20
N LEU A 48 -3.81 -6.82 6.63
CA LEU A 48 -3.49 -5.50 7.16
C LEU A 48 -4.41 -5.05 8.31
N PHE A 49 -5.69 -5.40 8.25
CA PHE A 49 -6.72 -4.79 9.12
C PHE A 49 -7.45 -5.76 10.04
N LYS A 50 -7.27 -7.07 9.88
CA LYS A 50 -7.76 -8.06 10.84
C LYS A 50 -6.62 -8.38 11.81
N PRO A 51 -6.84 -8.46 13.13
CA PRO A 51 -5.85 -9.00 14.04
C PRO A 51 -5.63 -10.51 13.79
N TRP A 52 -4.38 -10.94 13.62
CA TRP A 52 -4.04 -12.36 13.43
C TRP A 52 -2.67 -12.69 14.03
N ARG A 53 -2.49 -13.95 14.44
CA ARG A 53 -1.19 -14.52 14.85
C ARG A 53 -0.79 -15.68 13.95
N THR A 54 -1.77 -16.37 13.38
CA THR A 54 -1.60 -17.51 12.49
C THR A 54 -2.46 -17.34 11.24
N LEU A 55 -2.17 -18.10 10.20
CA LEU A 55 -2.97 -18.08 8.96
C LEU A 55 -4.42 -18.55 9.19
N ALA A 56 -4.66 -19.39 10.19
CA ALA A 56 -5.99 -19.86 10.55
C ALA A 56 -6.88 -18.74 11.12
N ASP A 57 -6.27 -17.73 11.75
CA ASP A 57 -7.01 -16.55 12.23
C ASP A 57 -7.55 -15.72 11.06
N LEU A 58 -6.83 -15.71 9.94
CA LEU A 58 -7.22 -14.94 8.78
C LEU A 58 -8.43 -15.55 8.07
N LYS A 59 -8.41 -16.86 7.81
CA LYS A 59 -9.34 -17.53 6.90
C LYS A 59 -9.45 -19.04 7.18
N SER A 60 -10.67 -19.58 7.12
CA SER A 60 -10.91 -21.04 7.14
C SER A 60 -10.45 -21.69 5.83
N PRO A 61 -9.92 -22.93 5.83
CA PRO A 61 -9.48 -23.62 4.62
C PRO A 61 -10.54 -23.67 3.51
N ASP A 62 -11.80 -23.87 3.89
CA ASP A 62 -12.91 -24.14 2.96
C ASP A 62 -13.63 -22.88 2.44
N THR A 63 -13.19 -21.69 2.86
CA THR A 63 -13.82 -20.42 2.45
C THR A 63 -13.02 -19.75 1.32
N SER A 64 -13.54 -18.70 0.69
CA SER A 64 -12.70 -17.80 -0.14
C SER A 64 -12.21 -16.60 0.67
N TRP A 65 -11.20 -15.88 0.16
CA TRP A 65 -10.76 -14.63 0.82
C TRP A 65 -11.84 -13.57 0.75
N THR A 66 -12.54 -13.53 -0.38
CA THR A 66 -13.69 -12.65 -0.62
C THR A 66 -14.80 -12.88 0.42
N ASP A 67 -15.23 -14.13 0.62
CA ASP A 67 -16.30 -14.45 1.60
C ASP A 67 -15.88 -14.10 3.03
N THR A 68 -14.64 -14.43 3.37
CA THR A 68 -14.10 -14.13 4.70
C THR A 68 -14.00 -12.64 4.96
N PHE A 69 -13.62 -11.86 3.95
CA PHE A 69 -13.58 -10.41 4.03
C PHE A 69 -14.97 -9.83 4.30
N TYR A 70 -15.99 -10.27 3.56
CA TYR A 70 -17.36 -9.80 3.77
C TYR A 70 -17.99 -10.24 5.09
N ALA A 71 -17.56 -11.39 5.63
CA ALA A 71 -17.98 -11.84 6.96
C ALA A 71 -17.23 -11.13 8.11
N THR A 72 -16.12 -10.45 7.83
CA THR A 72 -15.30 -9.79 8.85
C THR A 72 -15.84 -8.39 9.13
N SER A 73 -16.06 -8.07 10.40
CA SER A 73 -16.39 -6.71 10.82
C SER A 73 -15.11 -5.90 11.00
N PHE A 74 -15.00 -4.79 10.27
CA PHE A 74 -13.89 -3.84 10.39
C PHE A 74 -14.33 -2.58 11.11
N ALA A 75 -13.42 -1.98 11.87
CA ALA A 75 -13.65 -0.68 12.46
C ALA A 75 -13.79 0.41 11.38
N ALA A 76 -14.60 1.43 11.62
CA ALA A 76 -14.83 2.52 10.67
C ALA A 76 -13.54 3.21 10.18
N PRO A 77 -12.52 3.48 11.04
CA PRO A 77 -11.25 4.03 10.56
C PRO A 77 -10.52 3.11 9.58
N ALA A 78 -10.57 1.78 9.79
CA ALA A 78 -9.96 0.82 8.88
C ALA A 78 -10.63 0.87 7.50
N LEU A 79 -11.96 0.88 7.46
CA LEU A 79 -12.72 1.01 6.20
C LEU A 79 -12.39 2.32 5.46
N SER A 80 -12.22 3.43 6.19
CA SER A 80 -11.80 4.71 5.59
C SER A 80 -10.40 4.61 4.97
N VAL A 81 -9.45 3.96 5.64
CA VAL A 81 -8.11 3.73 5.08
C VAL A 81 -8.17 2.84 3.83
N MET A 82 -8.93 1.74 3.87
CA MET A 82 -9.12 0.86 2.70
C MET A 82 -9.69 1.62 1.50
N ASN A 83 -10.67 2.51 1.74
CA ASN A 83 -11.24 3.35 0.70
C ASN A 83 -10.22 4.35 0.14
N ASN A 84 -9.45 5.00 1.01
CA ASN A 84 -8.41 5.94 0.59
C ASN A 84 -7.32 5.23 -0.25
N MET A 85 -6.93 4.01 0.12
CA MET A 85 -6.03 3.18 -0.69
C MET A 85 -6.59 2.94 -2.09
N ASN A 86 -7.91 2.71 -2.22
CA ASN A 86 -8.52 2.55 -3.54
C ASN A 86 -8.51 3.86 -4.34
N ILE A 87 -8.88 4.98 -3.73
CA ILE A 87 -8.86 6.31 -4.35
C ILE A 87 -7.44 6.67 -4.84
N GLU A 88 -6.41 6.43 -4.03
CA GLU A 88 -5.02 6.69 -4.42
C GLU A 88 -4.65 5.93 -5.70
N ASN A 89 -5.05 4.66 -5.80
CA ASN A 89 -4.83 3.86 -6.99
C ASN A 89 -5.55 4.41 -8.22
N GLU A 90 -6.79 4.87 -8.07
CA GLU A 90 -7.55 5.49 -9.16
C GLU A 90 -6.89 6.79 -9.63
N CYS A 91 -6.45 7.65 -8.71
CA CYS A 91 -5.72 8.87 -9.04
C CYS A 91 -4.39 8.57 -9.74
N LYS A 92 -3.67 7.54 -9.29
CA LYS A 92 -2.42 7.08 -9.91
C LYS A 92 -2.65 6.60 -11.34
N ASP A 93 -3.70 5.84 -11.59
CA ASP A 93 -4.06 5.39 -12.94
C ASP A 93 -4.48 6.57 -13.83
N ALA A 94 -5.25 7.55 -13.31
CA ALA A 94 -5.62 8.76 -14.04
C ALA A 94 -4.39 9.59 -14.44
N ARG A 95 -3.43 9.76 -13.52
CA ARG A 95 -2.16 10.45 -13.78
C ARG A 95 -1.33 9.72 -14.84
N ASN A 96 -1.16 8.41 -14.71
CA ASN A 96 -0.39 7.63 -15.69
C ASN A 96 -1.02 7.71 -17.09
N LYS A 97 -2.36 7.61 -17.18
CA LYS A 97 -3.09 7.78 -18.44
C LYS A 97 -2.88 9.17 -19.04
N TYR A 98 -2.90 10.21 -18.22
CA TYR A 98 -2.61 11.57 -18.69
C TYR A 98 -1.17 11.69 -19.22
N GLU A 99 -0.18 11.14 -18.51
CA GLU A 99 1.22 11.13 -18.94
C GLU A 99 1.43 10.39 -20.27
N GLU A 100 0.76 9.25 -20.46
CA GLU A 100 0.79 8.49 -21.72
C GLU A 100 0.19 9.30 -22.87
N LEU A 101 -0.97 9.92 -22.67
CA LEU A 101 -1.61 10.78 -23.68
C LEU A 101 -0.73 12.00 -24.01
N ARG A 102 -0.07 12.58 -23.01
CA ARG A 102 0.83 13.72 -23.17
C ARG A 102 2.06 13.32 -23.98
N LYS A 103 2.69 12.17 -23.66
CA LYS A 103 3.80 11.61 -24.43
C LYS A 103 3.39 11.30 -25.88
N ALA A 104 2.15 10.90 -26.11
CA ALA A 104 1.58 10.70 -27.44
C ALA A 104 1.16 12.00 -28.16
N GLY A 105 1.36 13.18 -27.55
CA GLY A 105 0.97 14.48 -28.12
C GLY A 105 -0.54 14.72 -28.21
N LYS A 106 -1.36 13.91 -27.54
CA LYS A 106 -2.84 13.95 -27.64
C LYS A 106 -3.49 14.92 -26.65
N VAL A 107 -2.73 15.44 -25.68
CA VAL A 107 -3.23 16.38 -24.65
C VAL A 107 -2.19 17.46 -24.37
N ALA A 108 -2.67 18.68 -24.13
CA ALA A 108 -1.85 19.81 -23.75
C ALA A 108 -1.36 19.69 -22.28
N PRO A 109 -0.23 20.33 -21.93
CA PRO A 109 0.22 20.45 -20.54
C PRO A 109 -0.87 21.10 -19.67
N MET A 110 -1.21 20.48 -18.53
CA MET A 110 -2.20 21.03 -17.59
C MET A 110 -1.69 22.31 -16.89
N LEU A 111 -0.37 22.47 -16.78
CA LEU A 111 0.27 23.64 -16.19
C LEU A 111 1.24 24.29 -17.19
N PRO A 112 1.22 25.63 -17.33
CA PRO A 112 2.23 26.37 -18.09
C PRO A 112 3.62 26.12 -17.49
N GLY A 113 4.61 25.73 -18.29
CA GLY A 113 5.99 25.47 -17.84
C GLY A 113 6.26 24.06 -17.29
N SER A 114 5.29 23.15 -17.36
CA SER A 114 5.48 21.72 -17.05
C SER A 114 6.19 21.00 -18.20
N ASP A 115 7.45 21.35 -18.43
CA ASP A 115 8.25 20.93 -19.58
C ASP A 115 8.84 19.53 -19.38
N GLY A 116 8.04 18.57 -18.93
CA GLY A 116 8.29 17.12 -19.10
C GLY A 116 9.61 16.51 -18.61
N ALA A 117 10.52 17.26 -17.99
CA ALA A 117 11.70 16.74 -17.30
C ALA A 117 11.23 16.20 -15.94
N GLY A 118 10.57 15.04 -16.00
CA GLY A 118 10.06 14.35 -14.82
C GLY A 118 11.21 13.94 -13.91
N HIS A 119 11.53 14.79 -12.93
CA HIS A 119 12.07 14.31 -11.68
C HIS A 119 10.93 13.50 -11.05
N GLY A 120 10.97 12.18 -11.25
CA GLY A 120 10.14 11.28 -10.46
C GLY A 120 10.33 11.67 -9.00
N THR A 121 9.24 11.83 -8.27
CA THR A 121 9.31 11.92 -6.81
C THR A 121 9.80 10.56 -6.34
N ASP A 122 11.12 10.41 -6.40
CA ASP A 122 11.82 9.19 -6.04
C ASP A 122 11.55 8.94 -4.56
N ILE A 123 11.31 7.68 -4.22
CA ILE A 123 11.19 7.25 -2.83
C ILE A 123 12.48 7.62 -2.08
N GLU A 124 13.61 7.68 -2.80
CA GLU A 124 14.90 8.18 -2.30
C GLU A 124 14.86 9.65 -1.88
N SER A 125 14.07 10.47 -2.59
CA SER A 125 13.88 11.89 -2.27
C SER A 125 13.04 12.07 -1.01
N PHE A 126 12.03 11.19 -0.80
CA PHE A 126 11.27 11.14 0.46
C PHE A 126 12.10 10.61 1.62
N THR A 127 12.95 9.59 1.44
CA THR A 127 13.85 9.11 2.50
C THR A 127 14.91 10.16 2.86
N ASN A 128 15.41 10.92 1.88
CA ASN A 128 16.34 12.03 2.14
C ASN A 128 15.69 13.22 2.84
N ALA A 129 14.37 13.39 2.69
CA ALA A 129 13.61 14.42 3.41
C ALA A 129 13.31 13.96 4.85
N LEU A 130 12.93 12.70 5.06
CA LEU A 130 12.61 12.13 6.38
C LEU A 130 13.87 11.79 7.20
N GLY A 131 15.03 11.62 6.56
CA GLY A 131 16.30 11.32 7.24
C GLY A 131 16.95 12.50 7.94
N ARG A 132 16.45 13.74 7.76
CA ARG A 132 17.01 14.94 8.42
C ARG A 132 16.43 15.24 9.80
N ASP A 133 15.41 14.50 10.22
CA ASP A 133 14.76 14.70 11.52
C ASP A 133 15.20 13.67 12.58
N ALA A 134 16.26 12.88 12.30
CA ALA A 134 16.75 11.83 13.19
C ALA A 134 17.88 12.28 14.15
N ASP A 135 18.30 13.55 14.12
CA ASP A 135 19.18 14.13 15.15
C ASP A 135 18.31 14.79 16.23
N LEU A 136 17.69 13.96 17.07
CA LEU A 136 17.29 14.36 18.41
C LEU A 136 18.01 13.44 19.39
N ASP A 137 19.06 14.00 19.99
CA ASP A 137 19.82 13.48 21.11
C ASP A 137 18.91 12.82 22.16
N ILE A 138 19.02 11.50 22.32
CA ILE A 138 18.89 10.76 23.59
C ILE A 138 19.86 9.58 23.56
#